data_AF-A0A853BBC6-F1
#
_entry.id   AF-A0A853BBC6-F1
#
_cell.length_a   1.000
_cell.length_b   1.000
_cell.length_c   1.000
_cell.angle_alpha   90.00
_cell.angle_beta   90.00
_cell.angle_gamma   90.00
#
_symmetry.space_group_name_H-M   'P 1'
#
loop_
_entity.id
_entity.type
_entity.pdbx_description
1 polymer ?
#
loop_
_entity_poly.entity_id
_entity_poly.type
_entity_poly.pdbx_seq_one_letter_code
_entity_poly.pdbx_strand_id
1 'polypeptide(L)'
;MTGFPAPPRREAGTMRCRFCDTPPAAGERRIPGPSGPICARCVEAGLGVVRDGRARTSRGGTDLERLRSPGTPCEFCDRTDRRTFFGFHRTLPRMRCPQTNATICDDCLDRGGTLLNQALRHA
;
A
#
# COMPACT_ATOMS: atom_id res chain seq x y z
N MET A 1 -11.60 32.75 -25.15
CA MET A 1 -11.51 31.30 -25.42
C MET A 1 -10.35 30.74 -24.60
N THR A 2 -10.57 30.47 -23.31
CA THR A 2 -9.53 29.97 -22.40
C THR A 2 -9.53 28.45 -22.44
N GLY A 3 -8.63 27.89 -23.25
CA GLY A 3 -8.33 26.47 -23.22
C GLY A 3 -7.68 26.13 -21.89
N PHE A 4 -8.41 25.44 -21.02
CA PHE A 4 -7.81 24.78 -19.86
C PHE A 4 -6.84 23.71 -20.38
N PRO A 5 -5.56 23.73 -19.99
CA PRO A 5 -4.66 22.64 -20.33
C PRO A 5 -5.20 21.35 -19.71
N ALA A 6 -5.37 20.32 -20.53
CA ALA A 6 -5.67 18.98 -20.03
C ALA A 6 -4.62 18.59 -18.97
N PRO A 7 -5.01 17.97 -17.85
CA PRO A 7 -4.04 17.53 -16.85
C PRO A 7 -3.03 16.58 -17.51
N PRO A 8 -1.74 16.63 -17.15
CA PRO A 8 -0.76 15.72 -17.69
C PRO A 8 -1.25 14.28 -17.47
N ARG A 9 -1.30 13.48 -18.54
CA ARG A 9 -1.46 12.03 -18.43
C ARG A 9 -0.32 11.55 -17.54
N ARG A 10 -0.62 11.31 -16.26
CA ARG A 10 0.34 10.77 -15.29
C ARG A 10 0.97 9.54 -15.92
N GLU A 11 2.25 9.63 -16.25
CA GLU A 11 3.08 8.49 -16.62
C GLU A 11 3.14 7.56 -15.40
N ALA A 12 2.08 6.77 -15.22
CA ALA A 12 1.93 5.84 -14.11
C ALA A 12 2.89 4.64 -14.22
N GLY A 13 3.84 4.68 -15.16
CA GLY A 13 4.72 3.58 -15.55
C GLY A 13 6.18 3.69 -15.09
N THR A 14 6.60 4.78 -14.43
CA THR A 14 8.03 4.99 -14.04
C THR A 14 8.27 5.26 -12.55
N MET A 15 7.22 5.46 -11.74
CA MET A 15 7.40 5.71 -10.31
C MET A 15 7.82 4.45 -9.55
N ARG A 16 8.88 4.59 -8.74
CA ARG A 16 9.42 3.56 -7.84
C ARG A 16 8.38 3.17 -6.79
N CYS A 17 8.44 1.91 -6.35
CA CYS A 17 7.52 1.42 -5.32
C CYS A 17 7.78 2.17 -4.01
N ARG A 18 6.74 2.73 -3.40
CA ARG A 18 6.85 3.49 -2.15
C ARG A 18 7.48 2.68 -0.99
N PHE A 19 7.33 1.35 -1.00
CA PHE A 19 7.77 0.47 0.09
C PHE A 19 9.15 -0.14 -0.12
N CYS A 20 9.49 -0.51 -1.35
CA CYS A 20 10.73 -1.23 -1.65
C CYS A 20 11.68 -0.44 -2.57
N ASP A 21 11.34 0.81 -2.87
CA ASP A 21 12.03 1.72 -3.81
C ASP A 21 12.31 1.11 -5.20
N THR A 22 11.74 -0.06 -5.50
CA THR A 22 12.11 -0.82 -6.69
C THR A 22 11.46 -0.19 -7.92
N PRO A 23 12.22 0.01 -9.02
CA PRO A 23 11.66 0.49 -10.27
C PRO A 23 10.61 -0.48 -10.83
N PRO A 24 9.66 -0.01 -11.63
CA PRO A 24 8.67 -0.87 -12.30
C PRO A 24 9.36 -1.88 -13.20
N ALA A 25 9.04 -3.16 -13.01
CA ALA A 25 9.37 -4.18 -13.99
C ALA A 25 8.39 -4.08 -15.18
N ALA A 26 8.83 -4.48 -16.37
CA ALA A 26 8.00 -4.47 -17.57
C ALA A 26 6.73 -5.30 -17.36
N GLY A 27 5.55 -4.69 -17.54
CA GLY A 27 4.25 -5.32 -17.30
C GLY A 27 3.83 -5.45 -15.82
N GLU A 28 4.60 -4.91 -14.88
CA GLU A 28 4.26 -4.98 -13.46
C GLU A 28 3.10 -4.03 -13.11
N ARG A 29 1.96 -4.62 -12.72
CA ARG A 29 0.80 -3.86 -12.23
C ARG A 29 1.13 -3.31 -10.83
N ARG A 30 0.87 -2.02 -10.62
CA ARG A 30 1.06 -1.34 -9.32
C ARG A 30 -0.23 -0.66 -8.90
N ILE A 31 -0.48 -0.65 -7.60
CA ILE A 31 -1.62 0.07 -7.03
C ILE A 31 -1.22 1.53 -6.90
N PRO A 32 -1.93 2.47 -7.54
CA PRO A 32 -1.69 3.89 -7.34
C PRO A 32 -2.06 4.27 -5.91
N GLY A 33 -1.18 5.01 -5.26
CA GLY A 33 -1.39 5.56 -3.91
C GLY A 33 -1.14 7.07 -3.88
N PRO A 34 -1.68 7.77 -2.87
CA PRO A 34 -1.47 9.21 -2.71
C PRO A 34 0.01 9.56 -2.54
N SER A 35 0.76 8.77 -1.76
CA SER A 35 2.20 8.94 -1.55
C SER A 35 3.09 8.24 -2.60
N GLY A 36 2.49 7.55 -3.57
CA GLY A 36 3.21 6.79 -4.60
C GLY A 36 2.66 5.37 -4.82
N PRO A 37 3.07 4.70 -5.90
CA PRO A 37 2.57 3.38 -6.24
C PRO A 37 3.15 2.27 -5.35
N ILE A 38 2.38 1.21 -5.12
CA ILE A 38 2.83 0.00 -4.44
C ILE A 38 2.87 -1.17 -5.42
N CYS A 39 3.96 -1.92 -5.45
CA CYS A 39 4.06 -3.14 -6.25
C CYS A 39 3.27 -4.30 -5.64
N ALA A 40 2.85 -5.24 -6.48
CA ALA A 40 2.10 -6.41 -6.04
C ALA A 40 2.80 -7.22 -4.95
N ARG A 41 4.13 -7.35 -5.05
CA ARG A 41 4.95 -8.06 -4.07
C ARG A 41 4.94 -7.42 -2.69
N CYS A 42 4.98 -6.09 -2.59
CA CYS A 42 4.88 -5.40 -1.31
C CYS A 42 3.49 -5.56 -0.69
N VAL A 43 2.44 -5.62 -1.53
CA VAL A 43 1.09 -5.89 -1.05
C VAL A 43 0.95 -7.33 -0.55
N GLU A 44 1.42 -8.31 -1.30
CA GLU A 44 1.45 -9.72 -0.88
C GLU A 44 2.22 -9.90 0.44
N ALA A 45 3.44 -9.34 0.50
CA ALA A 45 4.27 -9.42 1.69
C ALA A 45 3.61 -8.73 2.89
N GLY A 46 3.00 -7.56 2.67
CA GLY A 46 2.28 -6.83 3.71
C GLY A 46 1.04 -7.53 4.22
N LEU A 47 0.26 -8.15 3.33
CA LEU A 47 -0.85 -9.03 3.72
C LEU A 47 -0.34 -10.19 4.59
N GLY A 48 0.78 -10.81 4.23
CA GLY A 48 1.42 -11.83 5.05
C GLY A 48 1.86 -11.32 6.43
N VAL A 49 2.48 -10.15 6.49
CA VAL A 49 2.94 -9.51 7.74
C VAL A 49 1.76 -9.19 8.66
N VAL A 50 0.67 -8.65 8.11
CA VAL A 50 -0.54 -8.30 8.87
C VAL A 50 -1.25 -9.57 9.37
N ARG A 51 -1.38 -10.60 8.53
CA ARG A 51 -2.08 -11.86 8.87
C ARG A 51 -1.31 -12.70 9.87
N ASP A 52 -0.04 -12.99 9.58
CA ASP A 52 0.78 -13.91 10.40
C ASP A 52 1.47 -13.17 11.56
N GLY A 53 1.55 -11.84 11.50
CA GLY A 53 2.25 -11.01 12.48
C GLY A 53 3.77 -11.12 12.44
N ARG A 54 4.35 -11.81 11.45
CA ARG A 54 5.79 -11.99 11.28
C ARG A 54 6.34 -10.92 10.35
N ALA A 55 7.41 -10.24 10.77
CA ALA A 55 8.13 -9.33 9.90
C ALA A 55 8.69 -10.09 8.69
N ARG A 56 8.71 -9.43 7.52
CA ARG A 56 9.22 -10.00 6.26
C ARG A 56 10.02 -8.95 5.52
N THR A 57 11.04 -9.39 4.80
CA THR A 57 11.82 -8.51 3.95
C THR A 57 11.19 -8.45 2.55
N SER A 58 11.05 -7.24 2.01
CA SER A 58 10.59 -7.00 0.65
C SER A 58 11.70 -7.31 -0.35
N ARG A 59 11.34 -7.42 -1.64
CA ARG A 59 12.30 -7.64 -2.72
C ARG A 59 13.34 -6.53 -2.86
N GLY A 60 13.01 -5.31 -2.44
CA GLY A 60 13.94 -4.19 -2.44
C GLY A 60 14.88 -4.17 -1.24
N GLY A 61 14.90 -5.23 -0.43
CA GLY A 61 15.70 -5.29 0.80
C GLY A 61 15.15 -4.43 1.93
N THR A 62 13.90 -3.95 1.83
CA THR A 62 13.27 -3.18 2.90
C THR A 62 12.52 -4.09 3.86
N ASP A 63 12.59 -3.81 5.15
CA ASP A 63 11.87 -4.56 6.16
C ASP A 63 10.42 -4.12 6.22
N LEU A 64 9.54 -5.11 6.31
CA LEU A 64 8.11 -4.93 6.48
C LEU A 64 7.75 -5.53 7.83
N GLU A 65 7.37 -4.66 8.76
CA GLU A 65 7.01 -5.06 10.12
C GLU A 65 5.54 -4.77 10.39
N ARG A 66 4.94 -5.55 11.29
CA ARG A 66 3.56 -5.32 11.72
C ARG A 66 3.56 -4.28 12.83
N LEU A 67 2.99 -3.11 12.54
CA LEU A 67 2.75 -2.09 13.54
C LEU A 67 1.47 -2.41 14.33
N ARG A 68 1.63 -2.56 15.65
CA ARG A 68 0.53 -2.75 16.60
C ARG A 68 0.21 -1.50 17.43
N SER A 69 1.08 -0.50 17.39
CA SER A 69 0.92 0.72 18.19
C SER A 69 -0.23 1.58 17.65
N PRO A 70 -1.14 2.06 18.52
CA PRO A 70 -2.10 3.08 18.15
C PRO A 70 -1.36 4.40 17.86
N GLY A 71 -1.82 5.17 16.86
CA GLY A 71 -1.36 6.54 16.63
C GLY A 71 -0.75 6.83 15.25
N THR A 72 -0.22 5.85 14.52
CA THR A 72 0.30 6.09 13.15
C THR A 72 -0.83 5.94 12.13
N PRO A 73 -1.23 7.00 11.40
CA PRO A 73 -2.27 6.91 10.38
C PRO A 73 -1.80 6.10 9.16
N CYS A 74 -2.76 5.51 8.45
CA CYS A 74 -2.51 4.89 7.15
C CYS A 74 -2.30 5.98 6.09
N GLU A 75 -1.24 5.93 5.30
CA GLU A 75 -0.99 6.93 4.24
C GLU A 75 -2.07 6.93 3.13
N PHE A 76 -2.91 5.89 3.06
CA PHE A 76 -3.90 5.71 2.00
C PHE A 76 -5.31 6.15 2.37
N CYS A 77 -5.68 5.99 3.64
CA CYS A 77 -7.03 6.31 4.10
C CYS A 77 -7.04 7.22 5.34
N ASP A 78 -5.87 7.63 5.82
CA ASP A 78 -5.66 8.45 7.03
C ASP A 78 -6.28 7.87 8.32
N ARG A 79 -6.75 6.62 8.30
CA ARG A 79 -7.39 5.98 9.45
C ARG A 79 -6.37 5.46 10.45
N THR A 80 -6.57 5.83 11.72
CA THR A 80 -5.79 5.40 12.89
C THR A 80 -6.41 4.23 13.67
N ASP A 81 -7.68 3.91 13.44
CA ASP A 81 -8.40 2.85 14.16
C ASP A 81 -9.58 2.32 13.34
N ARG A 82 -10.07 1.13 13.70
CA ARG A 82 -11.30 0.56 13.15
C ARG A 82 -12.42 0.74 14.16
N ARG A 83 -13.45 1.49 13.79
CA ARG A 83 -14.71 1.51 14.53
C ARG A 83 -15.47 0.22 14.26
N THR A 84 -15.75 -0.54 15.30
CA THR A 84 -16.67 -1.69 15.23
C THR A 84 -18.10 -1.22 15.45
N PHE A 85 -19.07 -2.01 14.99
CA PHE A 85 -20.50 -1.66 15.00
C PHE A 85 -21.06 -1.36 16.41
N PHE A 86 -20.41 -1.87 17.46
CA PHE A 86 -20.77 -1.64 18.85
C PHE A 86 -20.06 -0.43 19.49
N GLY A 87 -19.42 0.43 18.71
CA GLY A 87 -18.71 1.61 19.22
C GLY A 87 -17.33 1.31 19.82
N PHE A 88 -16.86 0.06 19.80
CA PHE A 88 -15.49 -0.25 20.23
C PHE A 88 -14.48 0.10 19.15
N HIS A 89 -13.39 0.75 19.55
CA HIS A 89 -12.22 0.97 18.71
C HIS A 89 -11.30 -0.24 18.81
N ARG A 90 -11.13 -0.97 17.71
CA ARG A 90 -10.09 -2.02 17.63
C ARG A 90 -8.87 -1.45 16.92
N THR A 91 -7.69 -1.84 17.41
CA THR A 91 -6.42 -1.55 16.76
C THR A 91 -6.42 -2.20 15.38
N LEU A 92 -6.41 -1.34 14.35
CA LEU A 92 -6.33 -1.76 12.97
C LEU A 92 -4.90 -2.26 12.72
N PRO A 93 -4.69 -3.55 12.39
CA PRO A 93 -3.35 -4.05 12.18
C PRO A 93 -2.77 -3.40 10.92
N ARG A 94 -1.53 -2.91 11.04
CA ARG A 94 -0.86 -2.17 9.97
C ARG A 94 0.46 -2.82 9.62
N MET A 95 0.85 -2.65 8.37
CA MET A 95 2.23 -2.86 7.95
C MET A 95 2.93 -1.50 7.92
N ARG A 96 4.12 -1.45 8.51
CA ARG A 96 5.05 -0.33 8.39
C ARG A 96 6.32 -0.80 7.70
N CYS A 97 6.89 0.07 6.89
CA CYS A 97 8.26 -0.05 6.42
C CYS A 97 9.11 1.05 7.06
N PRO A 98 10.00 0.73 8.02
CA PRO A 98 10.79 1.74 8.73
C PRO A 98 11.75 2.49 7.80
N GLN A 99 12.28 1.84 6.76
CA GLN A 99 13.21 2.45 5.80
C GLN A 99 12.60 3.61 5.01
N THR A 100 11.34 3.45 4.58
CA THR A 100 10.63 4.45 3.76
C THR A 100 9.67 5.30 4.58
N ASN A 101 9.54 4.97 5.88
CA ASN A 101 8.50 5.43 6.80
C ASN A 101 7.08 5.25 6.25
N ALA A 102 6.89 4.29 5.34
CA ALA A 102 5.61 4.05 4.70
C ALA A 102 4.70 3.20 5.60
N THR A 103 3.42 3.56 5.71
CA THR A 103 2.45 2.88 6.58
C THR A 103 1.15 2.62 5.84
N ILE A 104 0.73 1.35 5.80
CA ILE A 104 -0.53 0.93 5.18
C ILE A 104 -1.29 -0.03 6.09
N CYS A 105 -2.60 0.13 6.16
CA CYS A 105 -3.48 -0.74 6.93
C CYS A 105 -3.89 -2.01 6.19
N ASP A 106 -4.35 -2.99 6.95
CA ASP A 106 -4.91 -4.25 6.45
C ASP A 106 -6.00 -4.05 5.40
N ASP A 107 -6.99 -3.17 5.65
CA ASP A 107 -8.08 -2.91 4.71
C ASP A 107 -7.56 -2.38 3.36
N CYS A 108 -6.58 -1.46 3.39
CA CYS A 108 -6.00 -0.88 2.17
C CYS A 108 -5.12 -1.90 1.43
N LEU A 109 -4.40 -2.74 2.16
CA LEU A 109 -3.64 -3.86 1.58
C LEU A 109 -4.57 -4.87 0.90
N ASP A 110 -5.68 -5.23 1.56
CA ASP A 110 -6.66 -6.18 1.03
C ASP A 110 -7.37 -5.65 -0.22
N ARG A 111 -7.77 -4.37 -0.17
CA ARG A 111 -8.33 -3.66 -1.34
C ARG A 111 -7.32 -3.59 -2.49
N GLY A 112 -6.06 -3.30 -2.17
CA GLY A 112 -4.96 -3.30 -3.13
C GLY A 112 -4.76 -4.66 -3.79
N GLY A 113 -4.71 -5.73 -2.99
CA GLY A 113 -4.58 -7.10 -3.49
C GLY A 113 -5.76 -7.51 -4.38
N THR A 114 -6.98 -7.10 -4.02
CA THR A 114 -8.18 -7.31 -4.83
C THR A 114 -8.08 -6.61 -6.19
N LEU A 115 -7.65 -5.35 -6.21
CA LEU A 115 -7.45 -4.60 -7.45
C LEU A 115 -6.38 -5.22 -8.35
N LEU A 116 -5.27 -5.69 -7.76
CA LEU A 116 -4.23 -6.40 -8.50
C LEU A 116 -4.74 -7.71 -9.08
N ASN A 117 -5.49 -8.49 -8.30
CA ASN A 117 -6.09 -9.74 -8.77
C ASN A 117 -7.10 -9.51 -9.91
N GLN A 118 -7.94 -8.47 -9.80
CA GLN A 118 -8.86 -8.09 -10.88
C GLN A 118 -8.08 -7.69 -12.14
N ALA A 119 -7.06 -6.84 -11.97
CA ALA A 119 -6.19 -6.42 -13.05
C ALA A 119 -5.51 -7.61 -13.77
N LEU A 120 -5.03 -8.62 -13.03
CA LEU A 120 -4.41 -9.82 -13.59
C LEU A 120 -5.41 -10.73 -14.31
N ARG A 121 -6.66 -10.81 -13.85
CA ARG A 121 -7.71 -11.61 -14.49
C ARG A 121 -8.22 -11.01 -15.80
N HIS A 122 -8.04 -9.71 -15.98
CA HIS A 122 -8.43 -8.96 -17.19
C HIS A 122 -7.22 -8.56 -18.05
N ALA A 123 -6.08 -9.27 -17.91
CA ALA A 123 -4.87 -9.11 -18.73
C ALA A 123 -4.82 -10.23 -19.78
#